data_AF-A0A7W1EAA5-F1
#
_entry.id   AF-A0A7W1EAA5-F1
#
_cell.length_a   1.000
_cell.length_b   1.000
_cell.length_c   1.000
_cell.angle_alpha   90.00
_cell.angle_beta   90.00
_cell.angle_gamma   90.00
#
_symmetry.space_group_name_H-M   'P 1'
#
loop_
_entity.id
_entity.type
_entity.pdbx_description
1 polymer ?
#
loop_
_entity_poly.entity_id
_entity_poly.type
_entity_poly.pdbx_seq_one_letter_code
_entity_poly.pdbx_strand_id
1 'polypeptide(L)'
;MADLVTLARVPLAVAFLLVPDQGWRLAILGAAGISDLLDGQLARRYGGSRTGPVLDPIADKLFVAAAVAVVALSGRLRPLEIVILLLRDIVATLAFATTVVSRHPRTIPARWSGKAVTLAQMITLVAFLTESGLLRALAWVTGAMAVFAIVDYIRVAPEAGRRLGN
;
A
#
# COMPACT_ATOMS: atom_id res chain seq x y z
N MET A 1 19.58 4.13 9.27
CA MET A 1 19.25 2.68 9.23
C MET A 1 17.89 2.44 8.58
N ALA A 2 16.83 3.17 8.96
CA ALA A 2 15.53 3.11 8.25
C ALA A 2 15.66 3.40 6.74
N ASP A 3 16.45 4.40 6.34
CA ASP A 3 16.59 4.75 4.91
C ASP A 3 17.16 3.61 4.03
N LEU A 4 17.95 2.68 4.60
CA LEU A 4 18.51 1.55 3.84
C LEU A 4 17.44 0.50 3.53
N VAL A 5 16.49 0.30 4.43
CA VAL A 5 15.39 -0.65 4.25
C VAL A 5 14.37 -0.07 3.28
N THR A 6 14.07 1.23 3.38
CA THR A 6 13.30 1.96 2.36
C THR A 6 13.93 1.84 0.98
N LEU A 7 15.25 2.06 0.89
CA LEU A 7 15.99 1.95 -0.36
C LEU A 7 15.99 0.52 -0.90
N ALA A 8 15.90 -0.50 -0.04
CA ALA A 8 15.81 -1.90 -0.44
C ALA A 8 14.50 -2.26 -1.16
N ARG A 9 13.41 -1.48 -1.01
CA ARG A 9 12.18 -1.72 -1.76
C ARG A 9 12.32 -1.46 -3.26
N VAL A 10 13.22 -0.55 -3.66
CA VAL A 10 13.50 -0.27 -5.08
C VAL A 10 14.12 -1.48 -5.80
N PRO A 11 15.23 -2.10 -5.33
CA PRO A 11 15.75 -3.31 -5.94
C PRO A 11 14.80 -4.50 -5.78
N LEU A 12 14.00 -4.58 -4.71
CA LEU A 12 12.94 -5.60 -4.59
C LEU A 12 11.86 -5.44 -5.67
N ALA A 13 11.45 -4.20 -5.99
CA ALA A 13 10.49 -3.92 -7.06
C ALA A 13 11.05 -4.33 -8.44
N VAL A 14 12.32 -4.01 -8.69
CA VAL A 14 13.02 -4.42 -9.92
C VAL A 14 13.15 -5.95 -9.98
N ALA A 15 13.56 -6.59 -8.89
CA ALA A 15 13.65 -8.05 -8.81
C ALA A 15 12.28 -8.71 -9.05
N PHE A 16 11.19 -8.15 -8.51
CA PHE A 16 9.84 -8.66 -8.72
C PHE A 16 9.44 -8.70 -10.21
N LEU A 17 9.85 -7.68 -10.98
CA LEU A 17 9.61 -7.62 -12.43
C LEU A 17 10.48 -8.62 -13.21
N LEU A 18 11.75 -8.74 -12.84
CA LEU A 18 12.73 -9.51 -13.61
C LEU A 18 12.64 -11.02 -13.37
N VAL A 19 12.18 -11.44 -12.19
CA VAL A 19 12.12 -12.86 -11.87
C VAL A 19 10.90 -13.49 -12.55
N PRO A 20 11.08 -14.56 -13.36
CA PRO A 20 9.98 -15.23 -14.04
C PRO A 20 9.22 -16.21 -13.14
N ASP A 21 9.91 -16.79 -12.14
CA ASP A 21 9.35 -17.80 -11.25
C ASP A 21 8.41 -17.20 -10.18
N GLN A 22 7.23 -17.80 -10.01
CA GLN A 22 6.24 -17.34 -9.05
C GLN A 22 6.65 -17.58 -7.60
N GLY A 23 7.40 -18.65 -7.30
CA GLY A 23 7.90 -18.94 -5.95
C GLY A 23 8.86 -17.87 -5.46
N TRP A 24 9.78 -17.43 -6.32
CA TRP A 24 10.66 -16.31 -6.01
C TRP A 24 9.93 -14.98 -5.89
N ARG A 25 8.90 -14.72 -6.72
CA ARG A 25 8.04 -13.53 -6.54
C ARG A 25 7.31 -13.53 -5.20
N LEU A 26 6.85 -14.70 -4.73
CA LEU A 26 6.27 -14.84 -3.39
C LEU A 26 7.28 -14.55 -2.29
N ALA A 27 8.50 -15.06 -2.42
CA ALA A 27 9.58 -14.76 -1.48
C ALA A 27 9.92 -13.27 -1.43
N ILE A 28 9.98 -12.60 -2.58
CA ILE A 28 10.21 -11.15 -2.68
C ILE A 28 9.06 -10.37 -2.03
N LEU A 29 7.80 -10.75 -2.30
CA LEU A 29 6.63 -10.14 -1.69
C LEU A 29 6.64 -10.28 -0.16
N GLY A 30 6.96 -11.48 0.34
CA GLY A 30 7.12 -11.74 1.77
C GLY A 30 8.25 -10.92 2.40
N ALA A 31 9.41 -10.84 1.73
CA ALA A 31 10.54 -10.04 2.18
C ALA A 31 10.20 -8.54 2.23
N ALA A 32 9.47 -8.02 1.24
CA ALA A 32 8.99 -6.64 1.23
C ALA A 32 8.04 -6.38 2.41
N GLY A 33 7.06 -7.26 2.65
CA GLY A 33 6.13 -7.12 3.78
C GLY A 33 6.81 -7.21 5.15
N ILE A 34 7.83 -8.07 5.30
CA ILE A 34 8.63 -8.14 6.54
C ILE A 34 9.45 -6.87 6.73
N SER A 35 10.02 -6.33 5.64
CA SER A 35 10.82 -5.09 5.68
C SER A 35 9.99 -3.91 6.19
N ASP A 36 8.73 -3.78 5.76
CA ASP A 36 7.79 -2.77 6.26
C ASP A 36 7.54 -2.85 7.76
N LEU A 37 7.39 -4.08 8.29
CA LEU A 37 7.18 -4.30 9.72
C LEU A 37 8.41 -3.92 10.52
N LEU A 38 9.60 -4.24 10.00
CA LEU A 38 10.88 -3.89 10.61
C LEU A 38 11.08 -2.39 10.62
N ASP A 39 10.79 -1.68 9.52
CA ASP A 39 10.87 -0.21 9.45
C ASP A 39 9.97 0.46 10.50
N GLY A 40 8.73 -0.01 10.61
CA GLY A 40 7.79 0.50 11.60
C GLY A 40 8.25 0.24 13.04
N GLN A 41 8.97 -0.85 13.33
CA GLN A 41 9.53 -1.12 14.65
C GLN A 41 10.80 -0.30 14.90
N LEU A 42 11.68 -0.17 13.91
CA LEU A 42 12.95 0.53 14.01
C LEU A 42 12.75 2.03 14.18
N ALA A 43 11.82 2.63 13.43
CA ALA A 43 11.43 4.04 13.59
C ALA A 43 10.83 4.33 14.97
N ARG A 44 10.10 3.37 15.56
CA ARG A 44 9.54 3.49 16.92
C ARG A 44 10.60 3.36 18.02
N ARG A 45 11.65 2.55 17.80
CA ARG A 45 12.70 2.30 18.81
C ARG A 45 13.85 3.29 18.76
N TYR A 46 14.24 3.76 17.58
CA TYR A 46 15.47 4.55 17.39
C TYR A 46 15.24 5.98 16.87
N GLY A 47 13.99 6.37 16.61
CA GLY A 47 13.65 7.64 15.98
C GLY A 47 13.81 7.58 14.45
N GLY A 48 12.83 8.11 13.72
CA GLY A 48 12.84 8.13 12.25
C GLY A 48 13.87 9.12 11.69
N SER A 49 14.43 8.83 10.52
CA SER A 49 15.24 9.79 9.77
C SER A 49 14.36 10.91 9.21
N ARG A 50 14.95 12.07 8.89
CA ARG A 50 14.21 13.19 8.25
C ARG A 50 13.75 12.85 6.82
N THR A 51 14.41 11.91 6.17
CA THR A 51 14.22 11.52 4.75
C THR A 51 13.30 10.32 4.57
N GLY A 52 13.27 9.39 5.53
CA GLY A 52 12.45 8.18 5.50
C GLY A 52 10.96 8.44 5.23
N PRO A 53 10.30 9.39 5.92
CA PRO A 53 8.87 9.66 5.72
C PRO A 53 8.48 10.11 4.29
N VAL A 54 9.44 10.60 3.50
CA VAL A 54 9.23 11.01 2.11
C VAL A 54 9.62 9.89 1.13
N LEU A 55 10.70 9.16 1.43
CA LEU A 55 11.16 8.04 0.61
C LEU A 55 10.25 6.81 0.74
N ASP A 56 9.69 6.55 1.92
CA ASP A 56 8.84 5.39 2.21
C ASP A 56 7.61 5.31 1.28
N PRO A 57 6.80 6.39 1.12
CA PRO A 57 5.66 6.36 0.21
C PRO A 57 6.05 6.24 -1.27
N ILE A 58 7.25 6.68 -1.65
CA ILE A 58 7.73 6.58 -3.04
C ILE A 58 8.13 5.14 -3.34
N ALA A 59 8.94 4.54 -2.46
CA ALA A 59 9.44 3.19 -2.63
C ALA A 59 8.29 2.15 -2.56
N ASP A 60 7.31 2.38 -1.70
CA ASP A 60 6.10 1.56 -1.62
C ASP A 60 5.30 1.58 -2.94
N LYS A 61 5.04 2.78 -3.50
CA LYS A 61 4.34 2.91 -4.79
C LYS A 61 5.09 2.26 -5.94
N LEU A 62 6.43 2.37 -5.96
CA LEU A 62 7.23 1.71 -6.99
C LEU A 62 7.07 0.18 -6.91
N PHE A 63 7.07 -0.37 -5.70
CA PHE A 63 6.85 -1.80 -5.50
C PHE A 63 5.43 -2.23 -5.89
N VAL A 64 4.40 -1.50 -5.47
CA VAL A 64 3.01 -1.80 -5.84
C VAL A 64 2.79 -1.67 -7.35
N ALA A 65 3.34 -0.62 -7.98
CA ALA A 65 3.26 -0.45 -9.43
C ALA A 65 3.94 -1.61 -10.18
N ALA A 66 5.12 -2.05 -9.72
CA ALA A 66 5.79 -3.23 -10.26
C ALA A 66 4.93 -4.49 -10.11
N ALA A 67 4.35 -4.70 -8.93
CA ALA A 67 3.49 -5.86 -8.68
C ALA A 67 2.24 -5.87 -9.57
N VAL A 68 1.56 -4.73 -9.70
CA VAL A 68 0.39 -4.59 -10.57
C VAL A 68 0.77 -4.71 -12.05
N ALA A 69 1.94 -4.22 -12.46
CA ALA A 69 2.43 -4.40 -13.83
C ALA A 69 2.61 -5.89 -14.17
N VAL A 70 3.17 -6.70 -13.26
CA VAL A 70 3.26 -8.16 -13.45
C VAL A 70 1.88 -8.79 -13.59
N VAL A 71 0.92 -8.38 -12.76
CA VAL A 71 -0.47 -8.87 -12.85
C VAL A 71 -1.13 -8.50 -14.17
N ALA A 72 -0.88 -7.27 -14.64
CA ALA A 72 -1.41 -6.78 -15.90
C ALA A 72 -0.85 -7.53 -17.11
N LEU A 73 0.47 -7.76 -17.12
CA LEU A 73 1.17 -8.48 -18.18
C LEU A 73 0.80 -9.97 -18.21
N SER A 74 0.35 -10.55 -17.10
CA SER A 74 -0.06 -11.95 -17.05
C SER A 74 -1.39 -12.24 -17.76
N GLY A 75 -2.19 -11.21 -18.08
CA GLY A 75 -3.52 -11.34 -18.68
C GLY A 75 -4.59 -12.03 -17.81
N ARG A 76 -4.32 -12.27 -16.52
CA ARG A 76 -5.24 -13.01 -15.62
C ARG A 76 -6.36 -12.15 -15.06
N LEU A 77 -6.14 -10.84 -15.03
CA LEU A 77 -7.14 -9.84 -14.65
C LEU A 77 -7.56 -9.03 -15.87
N ARG A 78 -8.82 -8.62 -15.89
CA ARG A 78 -9.33 -7.69 -16.89
C ARG A 78 -8.76 -6.29 -16.66
N PRO A 79 -8.65 -5.44 -17.70
CA PRO A 79 -8.18 -4.06 -17.57
C PRO A 79 -8.90 -3.28 -16.46
N LEU A 80 -10.21 -3.50 -16.30
CA LEU A 80 -11.01 -2.87 -15.25
C LEU A 80 -10.54 -3.26 -13.83
N GLU A 81 -10.21 -4.54 -13.61
CA GLU A 81 -9.75 -5.04 -12.31
C GLU A 81 -8.36 -4.48 -11.97
N ILE A 82 -7.50 -4.33 -12.97
CA ILE A 82 -6.18 -3.69 -12.82
C ILE A 82 -6.33 -2.21 -12.48
N VAL A 83 -7.21 -1.49 -13.17
CA VAL A 83 -7.49 -0.07 -12.90
C VAL A 83 -8.00 0.13 -11.47
N ILE A 84 -8.86 -0.77 -10.97
CA ILE A 84 -9.36 -0.75 -9.60
C ILE A 84 -8.20 -0.90 -8.58
N LEU A 85 -7.28 -1.82 -8.83
CA LEU A 85 -6.09 -2.01 -7.97
C LEU A 85 -5.19 -0.77 -7.95
N LEU A 86 -5.01 -0.10 -9.10
CA LEU A 86 -4.22 1.14 -9.20
C LEU A 86 -4.91 2.35 -8.56
N LEU A 87 -6.23 2.49 -8.72
CA LEU A 87 -7.01 3.58 -8.15
C LEU A 87 -6.90 3.64 -6.62
N ARG A 88 -6.81 2.48 -5.96
CA ARG A 88 -6.56 2.40 -4.51
C ARG A 88 -5.28 3.12 -4.09
N ASP A 89 -4.23 3.11 -4.90
CA ASP A 89 -2.93 3.68 -4.54
C ASP A 89 -2.94 5.21 -4.59
N ILE A 90 -3.67 5.78 -5.55
CA ILE A 90 -3.97 7.22 -5.62
C ILE A 90 -4.74 7.65 -4.37
N VAL A 91 -5.70 6.83 -3.94
CA VAL A 91 -6.51 7.07 -2.74
C VAL A 91 -5.67 7.01 -1.46
N ALA A 92 -4.86 5.97 -1.30
CA ALA A 92 -3.97 5.83 -0.15
C ALA A 92 -3.00 7.03 -0.06
N THR A 93 -2.51 7.49 -1.21
CA THR A 93 -1.68 8.69 -1.31
C THR A 93 -2.41 9.95 -0.87
N LEU A 94 -3.64 10.18 -1.37
CA LEU A 94 -4.41 11.37 -1.03
C LEU A 94 -4.78 11.38 0.47
N ALA A 95 -5.10 10.22 1.05
CA ALA A 95 -5.33 10.07 2.48
C ALA A 95 -4.07 10.38 3.31
N PHE A 96 -2.89 9.93 2.86
CA PHE A 96 -1.62 10.27 3.52
C PHE A 96 -1.27 11.77 3.35
N ALA A 97 -1.45 12.32 2.17
CA ALA A 97 -1.14 13.73 1.89
C ALA A 97 -2.00 14.67 2.72
N THR A 98 -3.29 14.37 2.89
CA THR A 98 -4.20 15.18 3.73
C THR A 98 -3.80 15.15 5.20
N THR A 99 -3.30 14.02 5.72
CA THR A 99 -2.78 13.95 7.11
C THR A 99 -1.50 14.75 7.31
N VAL A 100 -0.62 14.82 6.30
CA VAL A 100 0.63 15.60 6.36
C VAL A 100 0.39 17.11 6.17
N VAL A 101 -0.48 17.50 5.25
CA VAL A 101 -0.72 18.91 4.88
C VAL A 101 -1.46 19.69 5.96
N SER A 102 -2.33 19.06 6.76
CA SER A 102 -3.14 19.77 7.76
C SER A 102 -2.36 20.39 8.93
N ARG A 103 -1.03 20.22 9.03
CA ARG A 103 -0.11 20.77 10.07
C ARG A 103 -0.55 20.56 11.53
N HIS A 104 -1.62 19.83 11.77
CA HIS A 104 -2.10 19.35 13.07
C HIS A 104 -1.67 17.89 13.17
N PRO A 105 -0.61 17.55 13.93
CA PRO A 105 -0.01 16.22 13.93
C PRO A 105 -0.89 15.11 14.51
N ARG A 106 -2.16 15.40 14.82
CA ARG A 106 -3.10 14.45 15.42
C ARG A 106 -4.51 14.74 14.95
N THR A 107 -5.20 13.68 14.49
CA THR A 107 -6.67 13.46 14.53
C THR A 107 -7.40 13.22 13.21
N ILE A 108 -6.74 12.79 12.12
CA ILE A 108 -7.36 11.70 11.35
C ILE A 108 -6.74 10.41 11.89
N PRO A 109 -7.35 9.77 12.90
CA PRO A 109 -6.80 8.53 13.45
C PRO A 109 -6.57 7.54 12.30
N ALA A 110 -5.45 6.81 12.30
CA ALA A 110 -5.19 5.76 11.34
C ALA A 110 -6.37 4.78 11.35
N ARG A 111 -7.28 4.93 10.38
CA ARG A 111 -8.55 4.20 10.39
C ARG A 111 -8.27 2.75 10.05
N TRP A 112 -9.01 1.87 10.70
CA TRP A 112 -8.95 0.43 10.45
C TRP A 112 -9.26 0.10 8.98
N SER A 113 -10.08 0.93 8.32
CA SER A 113 -10.41 0.81 6.90
C SER A 113 -9.17 0.82 5.99
N GLY A 114 -8.22 1.74 6.19
CA GLY A 114 -6.99 1.80 5.38
C GLY A 114 -6.06 0.59 5.60
N LYS A 115 -5.96 0.10 6.84
CA LYS A 115 -5.19 -1.13 7.14
C LYS A 115 -5.84 -2.36 6.51
N ALA A 116 -7.16 -2.45 6.59
CA ALA A 116 -7.91 -3.57 6.01
C ALA A 116 -7.74 -3.65 4.48
N VAL A 117 -7.73 -2.51 3.79
CA VAL A 117 -7.44 -2.46 2.35
C VAL A 117 -6.02 -2.94 2.03
N THR A 118 -5.03 -2.55 2.83
CA THR A 118 -3.63 -2.97 2.64
C THR A 118 -3.46 -4.48 2.83
N LEU A 119 -4.15 -5.05 3.83
CA LEU A 119 -4.19 -6.51 4.03
C LEU A 119 -4.89 -7.22 2.87
N ALA A 120 -6.03 -6.70 2.41
CA ALA A 120 -6.76 -7.26 1.27
C ALA A 120 -5.92 -7.23 -0.02
N GLN A 121 -5.15 -6.16 -0.25
CA GLN A 121 -4.20 -6.05 -1.36
C GLN A 121 -3.11 -7.12 -1.26
N MET A 122 -2.50 -7.29 -0.08
CA MET A 122 -1.46 -8.31 0.12
C MET A 122 -2.01 -9.72 -0.16
N ILE A 123 -3.22 -10.02 0.33
CA ILE A 123 -3.90 -11.29 0.07
C ILE A 123 -4.19 -11.47 -1.43
N THR A 124 -4.58 -10.40 -2.13
CA THR A 124 -4.82 -10.44 -3.57
C THR A 124 -3.55 -10.72 -4.36
N LEU A 125 -2.42 -10.13 -3.98
CA LEU A 125 -1.12 -10.38 -4.59
C LEU A 125 -0.63 -11.81 -4.31
N VAL A 126 -0.83 -12.32 -3.09
CA VAL A 126 -0.53 -13.73 -2.78
C VAL A 126 -1.40 -14.66 -3.64
N ALA A 127 -2.71 -14.40 -3.72
CA ALA A 127 -3.62 -15.20 -4.54
C ALA A 127 -3.27 -15.17 -6.03
N PHE A 128 -2.77 -14.03 -6.53
CA PHE A 128 -2.24 -13.93 -7.88
C PHE A 128 -1.04 -14.85 -8.09
N LEU A 129 -0.07 -14.78 -7.16
CA LEU A 129 1.18 -15.53 -7.26
C LEU A 129 1.03 -17.02 -6.98
N THR A 130 0.02 -17.45 -6.22
CA THR A 130 -0.30 -18.87 -6.01
C THR A 130 -1.31 -19.40 -7.02
N GLU A 131 -1.56 -18.64 -8.09
CA GLU A 131 -2.50 -18.97 -9.15
C GLU A 131 -3.94 -19.26 -8.71
N SER A 132 -4.38 -18.71 -7.58
CA SER A 132 -5.68 -19.03 -7.01
C SER A 132 -6.84 -18.59 -7.90
N GLY A 133 -7.88 -19.43 -8.01
CA GLY A 133 -9.14 -19.08 -8.68
C GLY A 133 -9.90 -17.94 -7.99
N LEU A 134 -9.55 -17.62 -6.74
CA LEU A 134 -10.15 -16.52 -5.97
C LEU A 134 -9.59 -15.15 -6.35
N LEU A 135 -8.53 -15.09 -7.16
CA LEU A 135 -7.84 -13.84 -7.55
C LEU A 135 -8.82 -12.74 -7.97
N ARG A 136 -9.74 -13.06 -8.90
CA ARG A 136 -10.70 -12.07 -9.41
C ARG A 136 -11.65 -11.58 -8.33
N ALA A 137 -12.16 -12.48 -7.49
CA ALA A 137 -13.04 -12.12 -6.39
C ALA A 137 -12.31 -11.21 -5.38
N LEU A 138 -11.06 -11.56 -5.04
CA LEU A 138 -10.22 -10.78 -4.13
C LEU A 138 -9.87 -9.39 -4.70
N ALA A 139 -9.65 -9.27 -6.00
CA ALA A 139 -9.44 -7.98 -6.66
C ALA A 139 -10.69 -7.06 -6.52
N TRP A 140 -11.89 -7.62 -6.74
CA TRP A 140 -13.14 -6.88 -6.53
C TRP A 140 -13.38 -6.51 -5.07
N VAL A 141 -13.12 -7.42 -4.14
CA VAL A 141 -13.22 -7.15 -2.69
C VAL A 141 -12.26 -6.04 -2.28
N THR A 142 -11.00 -6.11 -2.72
CA THR A 142 -9.99 -5.10 -2.42
C THR A 142 -10.39 -3.74 -2.99
N GLY A 143 -10.92 -3.71 -4.22
CA GLY A 143 -11.50 -2.52 -4.82
C GLY A 143 -12.65 -1.93 -4.02
N ALA A 144 -13.62 -2.76 -3.63
CA ALA A 144 -14.77 -2.32 -2.84
C ALA A 144 -14.34 -1.79 -1.47
N MET A 145 -13.39 -2.45 -0.80
CA MET A 145 -12.83 -1.99 0.46
C MET A 145 -12.07 -0.67 0.28
N ALA A 146 -11.35 -0.49 -0.84
CA ALA A 146 -10.67 0.76 -1.14
C ALA A 146 -11.67 1.91 -1.30
N VAL A 147 -12.74 1.70 -2.07
CA VAL A 147 -13.83 2.68 -2.22
C VAL A 147 -14.48 2.99 -0.87
N PHE A 148 -14.78 1.97 -0.07
CA PHE A 148 -15.32 2.17 1.27
C PHE A 148 -14.38 3.02 2.13
N ALA A 149 -13.08 2.74 2.11
CA ALA A 149 -12.08 3.52 2.83
C ALA A 149 -12.04 4.99 2.37
N ILE A 150 -12.23 5.27 1.07
CA ILE A 150 -12.36 6.66 0.56
C ILE A 150 -13.53 7.36 1.22
N VAL A 151 -14.71 6.76 1.13
CA VAL A 151 -15.95 7.36 1.64
C VAL A 151 -15.85 7.60 3.14
N ASP A 152 -15.32 6.61 3.85
CA ASP A 152 -15.04 6.66 5.29
C ASP A 152 -14.07 7.80 5.65
N TYR A 153 -13.06 8.05 4.81
CA TYR A 153 -12.11 9.17 4.99
C TYR A 153 -12.76 10.53 4.72
N ILE A 154 -13.48 10.67 3.60
CA ILE A 154 -14.14 11.91 3.19
C ILE A 154 -15.20 12.33 4.21
N ARG A 155 -15.94 11.40 4.81
CA ARG A 155 -16.95 11.71 5.83
C ARG A 155 -16.36 12.31 7.10
N VAL A 156 -15.11 11.99 7.40
CA VAL A 156 -14.46 12.34 8.67
C VAL A 156 -13.61 13.61 8.55
N ALA A 157 -13.12 13.91 7.35
CA ALA A 157 -12.37 15.14 7.09
C ALA A 157 -13.11 16.44 7.53
N PRO A 158 -14.44 16.59 7.33
CA PRO A 158 -15.20 17.75 7.81
C PRO A 158 -15.40 17.81 9.33
N GLU A 159 -15.45 16.66 10.01
CA GLU A 159 -15.72 16.59 11.45
C GLU A 159 -14.50 16.98 12.29
N ALA A 160 -13.29 16.67 11.79
CA ALA A 160 -12.04 17.10 12.40
C ALA A 160 -11.89 18.64 12.39
N GLY A 161 -12.43 19.33 11.37
CA GLY A 161 -12.41 20.78 11.27
C GLY A 161 -13.34 21.51 12.25
N ARG A 162 -14.46 20.89 12.68
CA ARG A 162 -15.42 21.54 13.60
C ARG A 162 -15.06 21.43 15.08
N ARG A 163 -14.29 20.43 15.49
CA ARG A 163 -13.90 20.24 16.90
C ARG A 163 -12.74 21.14 17.35
N LEU A 164 -12.08 21.83 16.41
CA LEU A 164 -10.98 22.76 16.68
C LEU A 164 -11.43 24.23 16.66
N GLY A 165 -12.71 24.49 16.39
CA GLY A 165 -13.32 25.82 16.41
C GLY A 165 -14.09 26.15 17.69
N ASN A 166 -14.05 25.29 18.71
CA ASN A 166 -14.66 25.49 20.03
C ASN A 166 -13.59 25.47 21.12
#